data_AF-A0A804HQB8-F1
#
_entry.id   AF-A0A804HQB8-F1
#
_cell.length_a   1.000
_cell.length_b   1.000
_cell.length_c   1.000
_cell.angle_alpha   90.00
_cell.angle_beta   90.00
_cell.angle_gamma   90.00
#
_symmetry.space_group_name_H-M   'P 1'
#
loop_
_entity.id
_entity.type
_entity.pdbx_description
1 polymer ?
#
loop_
_entity_poly.entity_id
_entity_poly.type
_entity_poly.pdbx_seq_one_letter_code
_entity_poly.pdbx_strand_id
1 'polypeptide(L)'
;MDEVAQAVANIKKEWDQSILQIQEHIKSIESCGTSGRGTEEANSLPRLNGAAQDALALLRSLQFKLDFLAQQLSTEEEMQSAQLTLEFWKEQYQTLHSSLRNANLQAKSNIRKAAQEERELLLGGGEESTIRRRNLQTKVGMTSAAESITESLRRTRQIMVQEVERSANTLATFEESTGVLRKAESEYKGHRSLLMRTRNLLSTMRRQDVLDRVILVVGFIVFISAVLYVVSKRIGLLYLQRKIAAAIKAGSAREIGKEIPGVGDGMNGR
;
A
#
# COMPACT_ATOMS: atom_id res chain seq x y z
N MET A 1 -17.61 2.06 13.54
CA MET A 1 -17.36 1.55 12.17
C MET A 1 -16.96 2.73 11.30
N ASP A 2 -15.74 2.94 10.86
CA ASP A 2 -14.42 2.56 11.36
C ASP A 2 -13.49 3.57 10.66
N GLU A 3 -13.12 4.66 11.35
CA GLU A 3 -12.41 5.80 10.75
C GLU A 3 -11.10 5.37 10.06
N VAL A 4 -10.48 4.33 10.62
CA VAL A 4 -9.29 3.65 10.08
C VAL A 4 -9.61 2.93 8.75
N ALA A 5 -10.74 2.23 8.65
CA ALA A 5 -11.13 1.56 7.40
C ALA A 5 -11.42 2.56 6.28
N GLN A 6 -12.03 3.72 6.61
CA GLN A 6 -12.26 4.79 5.63
C GLN A 6 -10.93 5.44 5.18
N ALA A 7 -9.98 5.64 6.10
CA ALA A 7 -8.65 6.13 5.78
C ALA A 7 -7.89 5.16 4.85
N VAL A 8 -7.95 3.84 5.13
CA VAL A 8 -7.33 2.81 4.28
C VAL A 8 -7.97 2.79 2.88
N ALA A 9 -9.29 2.89 2.79
CA ALA A 9 -9.99 2.94 1.50
C ALA A 9 -9.59 4.18 0.66
N ASN A 10 -9.44 5.34 1.29
CA ASN A 10 -8.98 6.56 0.63
C ASN A 10 -7.53 6.42 0.13
N ILE A 11 -6.62 5.88 0.95
CA ILE A 11 -5.22 5.64 0.54
C ILE A 11 -5.17 4.69 -0.65
N LYS A 12 -5.98 3.63 -0.66
CA LYS A 12 -6.04 2.70 -1.79
C LYS A 12 -6.55 3.36 -3.07
N LYS A 13 -7.57 4.22 -2.97
CA LYS A 13 -8.06 4.99 -4.13
C LYS A 13 -7.02 5.96 -4.67
N GLU A 14 -6.31 6.68 -3.79
CA GLU A 14 -5.22 7.58 -4.19
C GLU A 14 -4.06 6.81 -4.83
N TRP A 15 -3.74 5.62 -4.32
CA TRP A 15 -2.74 4.72 -4.89
C TRP A 15 -3.09 4.32 -6.32
N ASP A 16 -4.31 3.83 -6.55
CA ASP A 16 -4.76 3.39 -7.87
C ASP A 16 -4.78 4.55 -8.87
N GLN A 17 -5.26 5.72 -8.46
CA GLN A 17 -5.24 6.93 -9.30
C GLN A 17 -3.82 7.35 -9.68
N SER A 18 -2.89 7.30 -8.72
CA SER A 18 -1.50 7.70 -8.94
C SER A 18 -0.76 6.73 -9.87
N ILE A 19 -1.07 5.42 -9.79
CA ILE A 19 -0.55 4.42 -10.74
C ILE A 19 -0.99 4.76 -12.17
N LEU A 20 -2.27 5.10 -12.38
CA LEU A 20 -2.78 5.45 -13.71
C LEU A 20 -2.06 6.67 -14.29
N GLN A 21 -1.84 7.71 -13.48
CA GLN A 21 -1.09 8.91 -13.90
C GLN A 21 0.35 8.57 -14.29
N ILE A 22 1.05 7.75 -13.50
CA ILE A 22 2.42 7.32 -13.82
C ILE A 22 2.43 6.53 -15.13
N GLN A 23 1.49 5.61 -15.34
CA GLN A 23 1.40 4.84 -16.58
C GLN A 23 1.12 5.73 -17.80
N GLU A 24 0.29 6.76 -17.65
CA GLU A 24 0.04 7.74 -18.71
C GLU A 24 1.31 8.54 -19.05
N HIS A 25 2.03 9.00 -18.03
CA HIS A 25 3.32 9.68 -18.22
C HIS A 25 4.37 8.77 -18.86
N ILE A 26 4.46 7.50 -18.45
CA ILE A 26 5.34 6.50 -19.06
C ILE A 26 5.03 6.33 -20.55
N LYS A 27 3.75 6.12 -20.91
CA LYS A 27 3.33 6.01 -22.32
C LYS A 27 3.67 7.27 -23.13
N SER A 28 3.46 8.44 -22.53
CA SER A 28 3.80 9.72 -23.15
C SER A 28 5.31 9.84 -23.40
N ILE A 29 6.13 9.40 -22.45
CA ILE A 29 7.59 9.35 -22.58
C ILE A 29 8.01 8.33 -23.66
N GLU A 30 7.42 7.14 -23.69
CA GLU A 30 7.70 6.12 -24.71
C GLU A 30 7.38 6.60 -26.13
N SER A 31 6.31 7.38 -26.30
CA SER A 31 5.95 7.95 -27.60
C SER A 31 6.92 9.03 -28.09
N CYS A 32 7.71 9.62 -27.20
CA CYS A 32 8.62 10.71 -27.53
C CYS A 32 9.70 10.26 -28.54
N GLY A 33 9.78 10.99 -29.66
CA GLY A 33 10.75 10.74 -30.73
C GLY A 33 10.30 9.71 -31.76
N THR A 34 9.07 9.18 -31.69
CA THR A 34 8.51 8.29 -32.72
C THR A 34 7.81 9.05 -33.85
N SER A 35 7.39 10.30 -33.61
CA SER A 35 6.62 11.13 -34.56
C SER A 35 7.49 11.87 -35.61
N GLY A 36 8.82 11.76 -35.59
CA GLY A 36 9.69 12.62 -36.41
C GLY A 36 9.72 14.10 -35.98
N ARG A 37 9.03 14.47 -34.89
CA ARG A 37 9.12 15.77 -34.18
C ARG A 37 9.91 15.64 -32.87
N GLY A 38 10.97 14.83 -32.90
CA GLY A 38 11.72 14.45 -31.70
C GLY A 38 12.33 15.63 -30.93
N THR A 39 12.56 16.77 -31.58
CA THR A 39 13.09 18.00 -30.96
C THR A 39 12.05 18.80 -30.17
N GLU A 40 10.78 18.82 -30.61
CA GLU A 40 9.69 19.50 -29.90
C GLU A 40 9.19 18.66 -28.73
N GLU A 41 9.05 17.35 -28.93
CA GLU A 41 8.63 16.40 -27.89
C GLU A 41 9.69 16.25 -26.78
N ALA A 42 10.97 16.42 -27.12
CA ALA A 42 12.04 16.47 -26.14
C ALA A 42 11.89 17.60 -25.11
N ASN A 43 11.22 18.71 -25.45
CA ASN A 43 11.03 19.83 -24.52
C ASN A 43 10.02 19.52 -23.40
N SER A 44 9.08 18.61 -23.63
CA SER A 44 8.09 18.19 -22.62
C SER A 44 8.61 17.06 -21.73
N LEU A 45 9.62 16.32 -22.18
CA LEU A 45 10.22 15.17 -21.49
C LEU A 45 10.68 15.48 -20.05
N PRO A 46 11.36 16.61 -19.76
CA PRO A 46 11.73 16.95 -18.37
C PRO A 46 10.52 17.20 -17.48
N ARG A 47 9.45 17.81 -18.01
CA ARG A 47 8.21 18.06 -17.24
C ARG A 47 7.46 16.77 -16.96
N LEU A 48 7.38 15.88 -17.95
CA LEU A 48 6.78 14.54 -17.79
C LEU A 48 7.56 13.69 -16.78
N ASN A 49 8.89 13.75 -16.81
CA ASN A 49 9.72 13.08 -15.81
C ASN A 49 9.55 13.65 -14.41
N GLY A 50 9.50 14.97 -14.26
CA GLY A 50 9.23 15.61 -12.97
C GLY A 50 7.89 15.16 -12.39
N ALA A 51 6.82 15.22 -13.19
CA ALA A 51 5.49 14.77 -12.77
C ALA A 51 5.44 13.28 -12.41
N ALA A 52 6.12 12.42 -13.18
CA ALA A 52 6.23 10.99 -12.87
C ALA A 52 7.02 10.74 -11.57
N GLN A 53 8.06 11.53 -11.29
CA GLN A 53 8.82 11.46 -10.05
C GLN A 53 8.00 11.90 -8.83
N ASP A 54 7.23 12.99 -8.96
CA ASP A 54 6.35 13.47 -7.90
C ASP A 54 5.28 12.43 -7.57
N ALA A 55 4.69 11.79 -8.59
CA ALA A 55 3.72 10.71 -8.40
C ALA A 55 4.35 9.46 -7.75
N LEU A 56 5.58 9.09 -8.12
CA LEU A 56 6.33 8.01 -7.46
C LEU A 56 6.64 8.34 -5.99
N ALA A 57 7.00 9.58 -5.67
CA ALA A 57 7.21 10.03 -4.29
C ALA A 57 5.91 9.95 -3.48
N LEU A 58 4.78 10.33 -4.09
CA LEU A 58 3.47 10.21 -3.47
C LEU A 58 3.10 8.75 -3.19
N LEU A 59 3.30 7.82 -4.14
CA LEU A 59 3.12 6.38 -3.90
C LEU A 59 3.93 5.91 -2.69
N ARG A 60 5.21 6.29 -2.61
CA ARG A 60 6.05 5.91 -1.48
C ARG A 60 5.52 6.45 -0.15
N SER A 61 4.99 7.68 -0.13
CA SER A 61 4.33 8.23 1.07
C SER A 61 3.07 7.44 1.48
N LEU A 62 2.28 6.96 0.50
CA LEU A 62 1.10 6.12 0.75
C LEU A 62 1.49 4.75 1.32
N GLN A 63 2.58 4.15 0.84
CA GLN A 63 3.16 2.93 1.44
C GLN A 63 3.51 3.14 2.91
N PHE A 64 4.17 4.25 3.26
CA PHE A 64 4.50 4.57 4.65
C PHE A 64 3.24 4.77 5.51
N LYS A 65 2.22 5.48 4.99
CA LYS A 65 0.95 5.67 5.71
C LYS A 65 0.23 4.33 5.94
N LEU A 66 0.17 3.46 4.93
CA LEU A 66 -0.43 2.14 5.06
C LEU A 66 0.35 1.29 6.07
N ASP A 67 1.68 1.33 6.05
CA ASP A 67 2.51 0.61 7.01
C ASP A 67 2.31 1.10 8.46
N PHE A 68 2.16 2.41 8.64
CA PHE A 68 1.85 3.01 9.94
C PHE A 68 0.46 2.59 10.45
N LEU A 69 -0.54 2.56 9.57
CA LEU A 69 -1.88 2.09 9.92
C LEU A 69 -1.86 0.58 10.24
N ALA A 70 -1.15 -0.23 9.45
CA ALA A 70 -1.01 -1.67 9.68
C ALA A 70 -0.43 -2.02 11.06
N GLN A 71 0.47 -1.18 11.60
CA GLN A 71 1.04 -1.38 12.94
C GLN A 71 0.06 -1.09 14.07
N GLN A 72 -0.95 -0.25 13.83
CA GLN A 72 -1.98 0.11 14.82
C GLN A 72 -3.12 -0.90 14.91
N LEU A 73 -3.28 -1.79 13.92
CA LEU A 73 -4.30 -2.84 13.99
C LEU A 73 -3.90 -3.90 15.03
N SER A 74 -4.81 -4.11 15.99
CA SER A 74 -4.67 -5.04 17.11
C SER A 74 -4.98 -6.50 16.76
N THR A 75 -5.59 -6.73 15.59
CA THR A 75 -6.04 -8.05 15.12
C THR A 75 -4.99 -8.69 14.20
N GLU A 76 -4.56 -9.92 14.52
CA GLU A 76 -3.50 -10.63 13.79
C GLU A 76 -3.85 -10.89 12.31
N GLU A 77 -5.12 -11.16 12.01
CA GLU A 77 -5.60 -11.41 10.63
C GLU A 77 -5.58 -10.15 9.76
N GLU A 78 -5.96 -8.99 10.32
CA GLU A 78 -5.95 -7.71 9.60
C GLU A 78 -4.51 -7.18 9.43
N MET A 79 -3.62 -7.49 10.36
CA MET A 79 -2.20 -7.20 10.21
C MET A 79 -1.58 -7.98 9.04
N GLN A 80 -1.93 -9.25 8.88
CA GLN A 80 -1.42 -10.09 7.79
C GLN A 80 -1.96 -9.63 6.42
N SER A 81 -3.25 -9.28 6.31
CA SER A 81 -3.82 -8.77 5.06
C SER A 81 -3.24 -7.42 4.65
N ALA A 82 -2.97 -6.52 5.62
CA ALA A 82 -2.29 -5.26 5.37
C ALA A 82 -0.83 -5.48 4.91
N GLN A 83 -0.12 -6.45 5.49
CA GLN A 83 1.23 -6.82 5.07
C GLN A 83 1.27 -7.36 3.63
N LEU A 84 0.34 -8.23 3.25
CA LEU A 84 0.23 -8.73 1.87
C LEU A 84 -0.04 -7.59 0.88
N THR A 85 -0.91 -6.65 1.25
CA THR A 85 -1.21 -5.47 0.44
C THR A 85 0.03 -4.58 0.28
N LEU A 86 0.83 -4.43 1.33
CA LEU A 86 2.07 -3.65 1.31
C LEU A 86 3.13 -4.28 0.39
N GLU A 87 3.31 -5.59 0.45
CA GLU A 87 4.25 -6.31 -0.43
C GLU A 87 3.80 -6.21 -1.91
N PHE A 88 2.49 -6.34 -2.17
CA PHE A 88 1.94 -6.10 -3.51
C PHE A 88 2.20 -4.66 -4.01
N TRP A 89 1.97 -3.65 -3.17
CA TRP A 89 2.26 -2.25 -3.51
C TRP A 89 3.73 -2.01 -3.77
N LYS A 90 4.61 -2.73 -3.06
CA LYS A 90 6.05 -2.64 -3.25
C LYS A 90 6.49 -3.20 -4.59
N GLU A 91 5.97 -4.37 -4.97
CA GLU A 91 6.24 -4.97 -6.27
C GLU A 91 5.74 -4.08 -7.42
N GLN A 92 4.53 -3.54 -7.28
CA GLN A 92 3.96 -2.59 -8.24
C GLN A 92 4.83 -1.34 -8.39
N TYR A 93 5.31 -0.76 -7.28
CA TYR A 93 6.22 0.37 -7.30
C TYR A 93 7.53 0.06 -8.03
N GLN A 94 8.16 -1.09 -7.75
CA GLN A 94 9.42 -1.49 -8.41
C GLN A 94 9.25 -1.69 -9.91
N THR A 95 8.12 -2.28 -10.31
CA THR A 95 7.77 -2.49 -11.72
C THR A 95 7.56 -1.15 -12.43
N LEU A 96 6.78 -0.24 -11.84
CA LEU A 96 6.56 1.12 -12.38
C LEU A 96 7.86 1.91 -12.48
N HIS A 97 8.70 1.85 -11.45
CA HIS A 97 9.99 2.53 -11.43
C HIS A 97 10.93 2.01 -12.53
N SER A 98 10.98 0.69 -12.74
CA SER A 98 11.79 0.07 -13.79
C SER A 98 11.24 0.39 -15.18
N SER A 99 9.91 0.40 -15.33
CA SER A 99 9.23 0.80 -16.57
C SER A 99 9.51 2.25 -16.93
N LEU A 100 9.46 3.18 -15.97
CA LEU A 100 9.82 4.59 -16.18
C LEU A 100 11.28 4.76 -16.61
N ARG A 101 12.21 4.00 -16.02
CA ARG A 101 13.62 4.00 -16.44
C ARG A 101 13.77 3.50 -17.88
N ASN A 102 13.11 2.40 -18.23
CA ASN A 102 13.16 1.85 -19.59
C ASN A 102 12.55 2.81 -20.63
N ALA A 103 11.40 3.40 -20.33
CA ALA A 103 10.76 4.41 -21.17
C ALA A 103 11.68 5.61 -21.42
N ASN A 104 12.37 6.09 -20.38
CA ASN A 104 13.36 7.17 -20.51
C ASN A 104 14.54 6.81 -21.40
N LEU A 105 15.07 5.59 -21.26
CA LEU A 105 16.16 5.11 -22.11
C LEU A 105 15.72 4.96 -23.57
N GLN A 106 14.49 4.47 -23.79
CA GLN A 106 13.90 4.32 -25.11
C GLN A 106 13.66 5.68 -25.76
N ALA A 107 13.05 6.62 -25.05
CA ALA A 107 12.84 7.99 -25.51
C ALA A 107 14.18 8.65 -25.90
N LYS A 108 15.22 8.49 -25.09
CA LYS A 108 16.56 9.00 -25.39
C LYS A 108 17.16 8.37 -26.65
N SER A 109 16.97 7.08 -26.86
CA SER A 109 17.41 6.37 -28.06
C SER A 109 16.64 6.86 -29.31
N ASN A 110 15.33 7.00 -29.20
CA ASN A 110 14.45 7.47 -30.27
C ASN A 110 14.77 8.91 -30.67
N ILE A 111 14.95 9.81 -29.71
CA ILE A 111 15.35 11.20 -29.96
C ILE A 111 16.72 11.26 -30.65
N ARG A 112 17.68 10.42 -30.22
CA ARG A 112 18.99 10.33 -30.89
C ARG A 112 18.87 9.86 -32.33
N LYS A 113 18.01 8.88 -32.60
CA LYS A 113 17.74 8.38 -33.96
C LYS A 113 17.05 9.44 -34.81
N ALA A 114 15.95 10.03 -34.33
CA ALA A 114 15.23 11.09 -35.03
C ALA A 114 16.13 12.29 -35.35
N ALA A 115 17.00 12.68 -34.42
CA ALA A 115 17.94 13.77 -34.66
C ALA A 115 19.11 13.39 -35.58
N GLN A 116 19.46 12.10 -35.67
CA GLN A 116 20.42 11.59 -36.65
C GLN A 116 19.78 11.54 -38.05
N GLU A 117 18.52 11.12 -38.15
CA GLU A 117 17.75 11.14 -39.39
C GLU A 117 17.55 12.57 -39.90
N GLU A 118 17.20 13.54 -39.03
CA GLU A 118 17.18 14.97 -39.41
C GLU A 118 18.55 15.44 -39.91
N ARG A 119 19.65 15.04 -39.26
CA ARG A 119 21.00 15.36 -39.74
C ARG A 119 21.30 14.70 -41.09
N GLU A 120 20.90 13.47 -41.30
CA GLU A 120 21.09 12.77 -42.57
C GLU A 120 20.22 13.35 -43.67
N LEU A 121 19.04 13.89 -43.38
CA LEU A 121 18.24 14.66 -44.34
C LEU A 121 18.87 16.03 -44.66
N LEU A 122 19.55 16.66 -43.69
CA LEU A 122 20.23 17.94 -43.87
C LEU A 122 21.63 17.83 -44.48
N LEU A 123 22.35 16.73 -44.24
CA LEU A 123 23.72 16.45 -44.70
C LEU A 123 23.76 15.51 -45.90
N GLY A 124 22.81 14.59 -45.98
CA GLY A 124 22.58 13.70 -47.12
C GLY A 124 21.96 14.54 -48.22
N GLY A 125 22.81 14.97 -49.15
CA GLY A 125 22.37 15.56 -50.38
C GLY A 125 21.53 14.54 -51.15
N GLY A 126 20.22 14.50 -50.90
CA GLY A 126 19.27 13.72 -51.68
C GLY A 126 19.40 14.07 -53.16
N GLU A 127 19.04 13.14 -54.03
CA GLU A 127 19.11 13.26 -55.48
C GLU A 127 18.56 14.61 -55.99
N GLU A 128 17.54 15.14 -55.32
CA GLU A 128 16.91 16.45 -55.54
C GLU A 128 17.81 17.66 -55.18
N SER A 129 18.63 17.54 -54.14
CA SER A 129 19.56 18.60 -53.71
C SER A 129 20.75 18.76 -54.64
N THR A 130 21.18 17.71 -55.36
CA THR A 130 22.24 17.86 -56.39
C THR A 130 21.77 18.68 -57.58
N ILE A 131 20.50 18.52 -57.97
CA ILE A 131 19.87 19.29 -59.06
C ILE A 131 19.61 20.74 -58.64
N ARG A 132 19.20 20.95 -57.38
CA ARG A 132 18.98 22.31 -56.82
C ARG A 132 20.29 23.04 -56.52
N ARG A 133 21.34 22.35 -56.06
CA ARG A 133 22.69 22.89 -55.79
C ARG A 133 23.43 23.23 -57.08
N ARG A 134 23.18 22.49 -58.18
CA ARG A 134 23.66 22.83 -59.53
C ARG A 134 22.96 24.09 -60.10
N ASN A 135 21.68 24.32 -59.76
CA ASN A 135 20.96 25.55 -60.13
C ASN A 135 21.29 26.77 -59.24
N LEU A 136 21.58 26.55 -57.95
CA LEU A 136 21.96 27.62 -57.00
C LEU A 136 23.44 28.01 -57.10
N GLN A 137 24.29 27.19 -57.71
CA GLN A 137 25.71 27.48 -57.96
C GLN A 137 25.95 28.76 -58.76
N THR A 138 24.95 29.27 -59.48
CA THR A 138 25.07 30.44 -60.35
C THR A 138 24.82 31.77 -59.64
N LYS A 139 24.36 31.79 -58.38
CA LYS A 139 23.95 33.04 -57.70
C LYS A 139 24.66 33.23 -56.37
N VAL A 140 25.88 33.80 -56.42
CA VAL A 140 26.66 34.68 -55.50
C VAL A 140 26.44 34.66 -53.95
N GLY A 141 25.40 34.06 -53.38
CA GLY A 141 25.12 33.99 -51.93
C GLY A 141 25.50 32.67 -51.24
N MET A 142 26.32 31.81 -51.88
CA MET A 142 26.68 30.48 -51.37
C MET A 142 27.50 30.50 -50.08
N THR A 143 28.30 31.52 -49.83
CA THR A 143 29.13 31.62 -48.61
C THR A 143 28.27 31.87 -47.37
N SER A 144 27.35 32.85 -47.41
CA SER A 144 26.50 33.15 -46.26
C SER A 144 25.45 32.07 -45.95
N ALA A 145 24.92 31.39 -46.97
CA ALA A 145 23.96 30.30 -46.74
C ALA A 145 24.62 29.02 -46.21
N ALA A 146 25.84 28.70 -46.67
CA ALA A 146 26.61 27.59 -46.12
C ALA A 146 27.08 27.87 -44.68
N GLU A 147 27.46 29.12 -44.39
CA GLU A 147 27.83 29.57 -43.05
C GLU A 147 26.63 29.54 -42.10
N SER A 148 25.44 30.01 -42.51
CA SER A 148 24.22 29.97 -41.69
C SER A 148 23.72 28.54 -41.43
N ILE A 149 23.88 27.63 -42.40
CA ILE A 149 23.56 26.20 -42.23
C ILE A 149 24.55 25.55 -41.25
N THR A 150 25.84 25.87 -41.36
CA THR A 150 26.87 25.35 -40.45
C THR A 150 26.71 25.90 -39.03
N GLU A 151 26.32 27.17 -38.89
CA GLU A 151 26.02 27.80 -37.60
C GLU A 151 24.76 27.19 -36.96
N SER A 152 23.71 26.96 -37.75
CA SER A 152 22.49 26.27 -37.28
C SER A 152 22.80 24.85 -36.82
N LEU A 153 23.62 24.10 -37.56
CA LEU A 153 24.10 22.77 -37.17
C LEU A 153 24.94 22.79 -35.90
N ARG A 154 25.84 23.78 -35.75
CA ARG A 154 26.66 23.95 -34.55
C ARG A 154 25.79 24.26 -33.33
N ARG A 155 24.75 25.08 -33.51
CA ARG A 155 23.75 25.42 -32.48
C ARG A 155 22.90 24.19 -32.10
N THR A 156 22.41 23.43 -33.08
CA THR A 156 21.66 22.17 -32.84
C THR A 156 22.54 21.13 -32.14
N ARG A 157 23.83 21.03 -32.49
CA ARG A 157 24.78 20.15 -31.78
C ARG A 157 24.92 20.56 -30.31
N GLN A 158 25.04 21.85 -30.03
CA GLN A 158 25.16 22.35 -28.65
C GLN A 158 23.90 22.05 -27.84
N ILE A 159 22.71 22.30 -28.39
CA ILE A 159 21.43 21.99 -27.73
C ILE A 159 21.30 20.48 -27.49
N MET A 160 21.69 19.63 -28.45
CA MET A 160 21.65 18.18 -28.29
C MET A 160 22.60 17.68 -27.20
N VAL A 161 23.85 18.18 -27.16
CA VAL A 161 24.83 17.75 -26.16
C VAL A 161 24.36 18.16 -24.78
N GLN A 162 23.91 19.41 -24.63
CA GLN A 162 23.36 19.93 -23.40
C GLN A 162 22.13 19.13 -22.94
N GLU A 163 21.27 18.68 -23.86
CA GLU A 163 20.09 17.90 -23.53
C GLU A 163 20.41 16.44 -23.17
N VAL A 164 21.36 15.82 -23.87
CA VAL A 164 21.84 14.46 -23.53
C VAL A 164 22.49 14.44 -22.16
N GLU A 165 23.26 15.49 -21.85
CA GLU A 165 23.89 15.71 -20.55
C GLU A 165 22.85 16.00 -19.47
N ARG A 166 21.86 16.87 -19.74
CA ARG A 166 20.77 17.16 -18.80
C ARG A 166 19.92 15.94 -18.49
N SER A 167 19.52 15.18 -19.51
CA SER A 167 18.78 13.92 -19.36
C SER A 167 19.63 12.83 -18.70
N ALA A 168 20.96 12.79 -18.93
CA ALA A 168 21.85 11.88 -18.20
C ALA A 168 21.97 12.28 -16.73
N ASN A 169 22.02 13.59 -16.44
CA ASN A 169 22.07 14.11 -15.09
C ASN A 169 20.77 13.80 -14.33
N THR A 170 19.60 13.95 -14.97
CA THR A 170 18.31 13.53 -14.38
C THR A 170 18.27 12.03 -14.09
N LEU A 171 18.84 11.19 -14.96
CA LEU A 171 18.93 9.74 -14.74
C LEU A 171 19.91 9.38 -13.61
N ALA A 172 21.02 10.13 -13.49
CA ALA A 172 21.97 9.97 -12.39
C ALA A 172 21.35 10.40 -11.05
N THR A 173 20.64 11.53 -11.03
CA THR A 173 19.83 11.95 -9.86
C THR A 173 18.76 10.92 -9.52
N PHE A 174 18.15 10.26 -10.51
CA PHE A 174 17.23 9.15 -10.28
C PHE A 174 17.92 8.00 -9.55
N GLU A 175 19.09 7.57 -10.01
CA GLU A 175 19.88 6.50 -9.39
C GLU A 175 20.36 6.86 -7.97
N GLU A 176 20.85 8.08 -7.77
CA GLU A 176 21.32 8.57 -6.47
C GLU A 176 20.17 8.72 -5.48
N SER A 177 19.05 9.34 -5.90
CA SER A 177 17.85 9.48 -5.05
C SER A 177 17.29 8.12 -4.68
N THR A 178 17.30 7.14 -5.59
CA THR A 178 16.89 5.76 -5.31
C THR A 178 17.85 5.10 -4.31
N GLY A 179 19.15 5.34 -4.43
CA GLY A 179 20.18 4.83 -3.52
C GLY A 179 20.00 5.34 -2.08
N VAL A 180 19.80 6.64 -1.91
CA VAL A 180 19.52 7.25 -0.61
C VAL A 180 18.19 6.76 -0.04
N LEU A 181 17.14 6.68 -0.85
CA LEU A 181 15.84 6.15 -0.42
C LEU A 181 15.92 4.68 -0.01
N ARG A 182 16.71 3.87 -0.71
CA ARG A 182 16.92 2.45 -0.40
C ARG A 182 17.69 2.28 0.91
N LYS A 183 18.65 3.17 1.18
CA LYS A 183 19.34 3.23 2.49
C LYS A 183 18.37 3.61 3.60
N ALA A 184 17.57 4.65 3.42
CA ALA A 184 16.53 5.04 4.38
C ALA A 184 15.48 3.94 4.61
N GLU A 185 15.10 3.20 3.56
CA GLU A 185 14.21 2.03 3.68
C GLU A 185 14.84 0.92 4.51
N SER A 186 16.14 0.65 4.32
CA SER A 186 16.85 -0.38 5.06
C SER A 186 16.97 -0.03 6.55
N GLU A 187 17.17 1.25 6.85
CA GLU A 187 17.20 1.78 8.22
C GLU A 187 15.81 1.71 8.88
N TYR A 188 14.76 2.10 8.14
CA TYR A 188 13.37 1.99 8.59
C TYR A 188 12.94 0.53 8.82
N LYS A 189 13.36 -0.40 7.96
CA LYS A 189 13.18 -1.85 8.17
C LYS A 189 13.90 -2.34 9.43
N GLY A 190 15.08 -1.79 9.74
CA GLY A 190 15.79 -2.04 10.98
C GLY A 190 14.95 -1.64 12.21
N HIS A 191 14.37 -0.44 12.20
CA HIS A 191 13.46 0.02 13.26
C HIS A 191 12.19 -0.82 13.38
N ARG A 192 11.61 -1.26 12.25
CA ARG A 192 10.45 -2.16 12.24
C ARG A 192 10.75 -3.51 12.88
N SER A 193 11.91 -4.09 12.61
CA SER A 193 12.34 -5.35 13.24
C SER A 193 12.44 -5.19 14.76
N LEU A 194 12.97 -4.06 15.23
CA LEU A 194 13.04 -3.74 16.65
C LEU A 194 11.63 -3.56 17.27
N LEU A 195 10.73 -2.83 16.61
CA LEU A 195 9.35 -2.65 17.08
C LEU A 195 8.55 -3.95 17.14
N MET A 196 8.69 -4.83 16.14
CA MET A 196 8.08 -6.18 16.16
C MET A 196 8.61 -7.01 17.33
N ARG A 197 9.91 -6.94 17.62
CA ARG A 197 10.50 -7.62 18.77
C ARG A 197 9.94 -7.09 20.09
N THR A 198 9.78 -5.76 20.22
CA THR A 198 9.12 -5.14 21.37
C THR A 198 7.66 -5.55 21.50
N ARG A 199 6.92 -5.65 20.38
CA ARG A 199 5.52 -6.08 20.36
C ARG A 199 5.36 -7.56 20.74
N ASN A 200 6.28 -8.42 20.31
CA ASN A 200 6.33 -9.82 20.76
C ASN A 200 6.65 -9.93 22.26
N LEU A 201 7.56 -9.10 22.78
CA LEU A 201 7.85 -9.04 24.21
C LEU A 201 6.63 -8.54 25.01
N LEU A 202 5.93 -7.52 24.49
CA LEU A 202 4.71 -7.00 25.11
C LEU A 202 3.55 -8.02 25.05
N SER A 203 3.43 -8.79 23.97
CA SER A 203 2.44 -9.85 23.87
C SER A 203 2.74 -11.02 24.82
N THR A 204 4.02 -11.32 25.07
CA THR A 204 4.41 -12.29 26.11
C THR A 204 4.08 -11.81 27.51
N MET A 205 4.23 -10.51 27.81
CA MET A 205 3.80 -9.93 29.09
C MET A 205 2.27 -10.01 29.26
N ARG A 206 1.50 -9.66 28.23
CA ARG A 206 0.02 -9.77 28.28
C ARG A 206 -0.46 -11.22 28.46
N ARG A 207 0.24 -12.19 27.88
CA ARG A 207 -0.05 -13.62 28.09
C ARG A 207 0.28 -14.07 29.51
N GLN A 208 1.35 -13.54 30.11
CA GLN A 208 1.67 -13.81 31.52
C GLN A 208 0.57 -13.27 32.44
N ASP A 209 0.07 -12.04 32.23
CA ASP A 209 -1.03 -11.48 33.04
C ASP A 209 -2.32 -12.29 32.91
N VAL A 210 -2.62 -12.80 31.70
CA VAL A 210 -3.80 -13.64 31.47
C VAL A 210 -3.63 -15.01 32.14
N LEU A 211 -2.47 -15.64 32.01
CA LEU A 211 -2.19 -16.92 32.67
C LEU A 211 -2.23 -16.78 34.19
N ASP A 212 -1.69 -15.71 34.75
CA ASP A 212 -1.75 -15.42 36.19
C ASP A 212 -3.20 -15.26 36.67
N ARG A 213 -4.01 -14.49 35.92
CA ARG A 213 -5.44 -14.36 36.19
C ARG A 213 -6.18 -15.69 36.11
N VAL A 214 -5.86 -16.55 35.13
CA VAL A 214 -6.46 -17.89 35.00
C VAL A 214 -6.05 -18.79 36.16
N ILE A 215 -4.78 -18.78 36.57
CA ILE A 215 -4.28 -19.54 37.72
C ILE A 215 -4.99 -19.10 39.01
N LEU A 216 -5.16 -17.78 39.21
CA LEU A 216 -5.93 -17.24 40.34
C LEU A 216 -7.38 -17.74 40.35
N VAL A 217 -8.08 -17.69 39.20
CA VAL A 217 -9.46 -18.15 39.08
C VAL A 217 -9.57 -19.66 39.34
N VAL A 218 -8.68 -20.46 38.76
CA VAL A 218 -8.66 -21.92 38.96
C VAL A 218 -8.38 -22.25 40.42
N GLY A 219 -7.40 -21.60 41.04
CA GLY A 219 -7.10 -21.75 42.47
C GLY A 219 -8.29 -21.39 43.36
N PHE A 220 -9.00 -20.31 43.04
CA PHE A 220 -10.20 -19.90 43.76
C PHE A 220 -11.36 -20.91 43.63
N ILE A 221 -11.56 -21.50 42.45
CA ILE A 221 -12.57 -22.56 42.25
C ILE A 221 -12.24 -23.79 43.08
N VAL A 222 -10.98 -24.24 43.09
CA VAL A 222 -10.54 -25.37 43.92
C VAL A 222 -10.73 -25.07 45.40
N PHE A 223 -10.41 -23.86 45.84
CA PHE A 223 -10.63 -23.42 47.22
C PHE A 223 -12.12 -23.44 47.60
N ILE A 224 -13.00 -22.87 46.78
CA ILE A 224 -14.45 -22.92 47.01
C ILE A 224 -14.95 -24.36 47.04
N SER A 225 -14.49 -25.20 46.12
CA SER A 225 -14.84 -26.63 46.08
C SER A 225 -14.45 -27.34 47.38
N ALA A 226 -13.25 -27.08 47.90
CA ALA A 226 -12.79 -27.62 49.17
C ALA A 226 -13.62 -27.11 50.36
N VAL A 227 -13.93 -25.80 50.41
CA VAL A 227 -14.81 -25.23 51.44
C VAL A 227 -16.21 -25.84 51.38
N LEU A 228 -16.81 -25.94 50.19
CA LEU A 228 -18.10 -26.60 49.98
C LEU A 228 -18.06 -28.07 50.38
N TYR A 229 -16.97 -28.79 50.10
CA TYR A 229 -16.78 -30.18 50.54
C TYR A 229 -16.76 -30.28 52.07
N VAL A 230 -16.00 -29.41 52.74
CA VAL A 230 -15.92 -29.39 54.22
C VAL A 230 -17.28 -29.04 54.84
N VAL A 231 -17.96 -28.01 54.32
CA VAL A 231 -19.30 -27.61 54.78
C VAL A 231 -20.32 -28.71 54.50
N SER A 232 -20.28 -29.35 53.33
CA SER A 232 -21.18 -30.45 52.99
C SER A 232 -20.94 -31.68 53.88
N LYS A 233 -19.68 -31.97 54.21
CA LYS A 233 -19.30 -33.07 55.09
C LYS A 233 -19.69 -32.82 56.55
N ARG A 234 -19.60 -31.57 57.05
CA ARG A 234 -19.94 -31.24 58.45
C ARG A 234 -21.39 -30.85 58.68
N ILE A 235 -21.96 -30.00 57.82
CA ILE A 235 -23.32 -29.43 57.94
C ILE A 235 -24.29 -30.08 56.92
N GLY A 236 -23.78 -30.41 55.73
CA GLY A 236 -24.61 -30.81 54.59
C GLY A 236 -25.39 -32.10 54.79
N LEU A 237 -24.83 -33.14 55.42
CA LEU A 237 -25.58 -34.39 55.61
C LEU A 237 -26.89 -34.17 56.39
N LEU A 238 -26.85 -33.39 57.47
CA LEU A 238 -28.04 -33.12 58.30
C LEU A 238 -28.95 -32.04 57.70
N TYR A 239 -28.39 -31.00 57.06
CA TYR A 239 -29.19 -29.93 56.46
C TYR A 239 -29.88 -30.37 55.17
N LEU A 240 -29.20 -31.16 54.33
CA LEU A 240 -29.77 -31.74 53.11
C LEU A 240 -30.84 -32.77 53.46
N GLN A 241 -30.61 -33.62 54.48
CA GLN A 241 -31.65 -34.51 54.99
C GLN A 241 -32.87 -33.75 55.52
N ARG A 242 -32.68 -32.66 56.29
CA ARG A 242 -33.81 -31.83 56.77
C ARG A 242 -34.56 -31.15 55.62
N LYS A 243 -33.86 -30.63 54.61
CA LYS A 243 -34.49 -30.00 53.43
C LYS A 243 -35.25 -31.01 52.57
N ILE A 244 -34.68 -32.18 52.33
CA ILE A 244 -35.33 -33.27 51.59
C ILE A 244 -36.55 -33.78 52.38
N ALA A 245 -36.41 -34.01 53.69
CA ALA A 245 -37.54 -34.41 54.54
C ALA A 245 -38.66 -33.35 54.58
N ALA A 246 -38.31 -32.07 54.64
CA ALA A 246 -39.28 -30.98 54.58
C ALA A 246 -39.99 -30.89 53.22
N ALA A 247 -39.25 -31.07 52.11
CA ALA A 247 -39.82 -31.09 50.76
C ALA A 247 -40.75 -32.30 50.53
N ILE A 248 -40.37 -33.49 51.02
CA ILE A 248 -41.20 -34.70 50.95
C ILE A 248 -42.46 -34.56 51.81
N LYS A 249 -42.35 -34.02 53.03
CA LYS A 249 -43.51 -33.78 53.91
C LYS A 249 -44.48 -32.75 53.32
N ALA A 250 -43.95 -31.69 52.69
CA ALA A 250 -44.77 -30.71 51.98
C ALA A 250 -45.43 -31.30 50.71
N GLY A 251 -44.76 -32.22 50.01
CA GLY A 251 -45.34 -32.97 48.89
C GLY A 251 -46.49 -33.90 49.31
N SER A 252 -46.28 -34.70 50.36
CA SER A 252 -47.27 -35.62 50.93
C SER A 252 -48.50 -34.89 51.49
N ALA A 253 -48.33 -33.77 52.19
CA ALA A 253 -49.44 -32.98 52.71
C ALA A 253 -50.33 -32.38 51.59
N ARG A 254 -49.74 -32.13 50.41
CA ARG A 254 -50.46 -31.59 49.25
C ARG A 254 -51.29 -32.65 48.52
N GLU A 255 -50.93 -33.93 48.64
CA GLU A 255 -51.66 -35.06 48.06
C GLU A 255 -52.87 -35.46 48.92
N ILE A 256 -52.72 -35.46 50.24
CA ILE A 256 -53.80 -35.83 51.19
C ILE A 256 -54.92 -34.78 51.23
N GLY A 257 -54.63 -33.50 50.93
CA GLY A 257 -55.63 -32.43 50.93
C GLY A 257 -56.60 -32.43 49.74
N LYS A 258 -56.46 -33.34 48.77
CA LYS A 258 -57.26 -33.34 47.53
C LYS A 258 -58.39 -34.39 47.52
N GLU A 259 -58.46 -35.29 48.51
CA GLU A 259 -59.47 -36.36 48.57
C GLU A 259 -60.38 -36.25 49.80
N ILE A 260 -61.17 -35.17 49.91
CA ILE A 260 -62.41 -35.17 50.71
C ILE A 260 -63.49 -34.35 49.98
N PRO A 261 -64.43 -34.96 49.23
CA PRO A 261 -65.66 -34.31 48.82
C PRO A 261 -66.75 -34.56 49.88
N GLY A 262 -67.08 -33.53 50.66
CA GLY A 262 -68.18 -33.53 51.61
C GLY A 262 -69.53 -33.32 50.91
N VAL A 263 -70.45 -34.23 51.20
CA VAL A 263 -71.83 -34.41 50.69
C VAL A 263 -72.85 -33.52 51.42
N GLY A 264 -73.83 -32.98 50.67
CA GLY A 264 -75.20 -32.61 51.09
C GLY A 264 -75.36 -31.36 51.96
N ASP A 265 -76.47 -30.63 52.01
CA ASP A 265 -77.79 -30.59 51.36
C ASP A 265 -78.43 -29.26 51.86
N GLY A 266 -79.45 -28.69 51.20
CA GLY A 266 -80.24 -27.62 51.80
C GLY A 266 -80.97 -26.64 50.86
N MET A 267 -82.18 -27.03 50.46
CA MET A 267 -83.38 -26.26 50.06
C MET A 267 -83.37 -24.71 50.19
N ASN A 268 -83.91 -23.99 49.18
CA ASN A 268 -85.28 -23.40 49.17
C ASN A 268 -85.44 -22.22 48.18
N GLY A 269 -86.60 -22.14 47.50
CA GLY A 269 -87.27 -20.84 47.24
C GLY A 269 -87.63 -20.42 45.81
N ARG A 270 -88.61 -21.07 45.18
CA ARG A 270 -89.91 -20.51 44.70
C ARG A 270 -90.60 -21.42 43.69
#